data_AF-A0A182QIU4-F1
#
_entry.id   AF-A0A182QIU4-F1
#
_cell.length_a   1.000
_cell.length_b   1.000
_cell.length_c   1.000
_cell.angle_alpha   90.00
_cell.angle_beta   90.00
_cell.angle_gamma   90.00
#
_symmetry.space_group_name_H-M   'P 1'
#
loop_
_entity.id
_entity.type
_entity.pdbx_description
1 polymer ?
#
loop_
_entity_poly.entity_id
_entity_poly.type
_entity_poly.pdbx_seq_one_letter_code
_entity_poly.pdbx_strand_id
1 'polypeptide(L)'
;MVSAETIGSIFIKVFKVVINIVVLIIYRTGYGGDFLGIGGTWNLNEEKSPDAEIVASGVFVGFIIYTGVQLITFGFGTTKHKYELSDTLMNVVGTFMWVAVGGTALHYWHGYLAEHDFENITSERTAGLALGALCVINGALYLADSVLAFIHYTKYA
;
A
#
# COMPACT_ATOMS: atom_id res chain seq x y z
N MET A 1 8.61 -13.08 27.19
CA MET A 1 9.53 -13.60 26.15
C MET A 1 9.01 -13.18 24.79
N VAL A 2 9.87 -12.77 23.86
CA VAL A 2 9.44 -12.38 22.50
C VAL A 2 9.13 -13.67 21.73
N SER A 3 7.90 -13.79 21.23
CA SER A 3 7.47 -14.98 20.49
C SER A 3 7.87 -14.87 19.01
N ALA A 4 7.99 -16.01 18.31
CA ALA A 4 8.32 -16.02 16.88
C ALA A 4 7.30 -15.23 16.05
N GLU A 5 6.02 -15.27 16.44
CA GLU A 5 4.93 -14.53 15.81
C GLU A 5 5.09 -13.01 16.03
N THR A 6 5.63 -12.59 17.18
CA THR A 6 5.93 -11.16 17.44
C THR A 6 7.03 -10.67 16.50
N ILE A 7 8.10 -11.46 16.33
CA ILE A 7 9.21 -11.13 15.43
C ILE A 7 8.70 -11.07 13.97
N GLY A 8 7.88 -12.04 13.58
CA GLY A 8 7.24 -12.07 12.25
C GLY A 8 6.39 -10.83 11.97
N SER A 9 5.50 -10.45 12.90
CA SER A 9 4.67 -9.24 12.75
C SER A 9 5.52 -7.97 12.67
N ILE A 10 6.56 -7.82 13.48
CA ILE A 10 7.47 -6.67 13.40
C ILE A 10 8.13 -6.61 12.02
N PHE A 11 8.67 -7.73 11.53
CA PHE A 11 9.33 -7.80 10.23
C PHE A 11 8.39 -7.42 9.09
N ILE A 12 7.16 -7.97 9.06
CA ILE A 12 6.17 -7.65 8.03
C ILE A 12 5.78 -6.17 8.11
N LYS A 13 5.55 -5.61 9.31
CA LYS A 13 5.20 -4.18 9.47
C LYS A 13 6.32 -3.26 8.97
N VAL A 14 7.60 -3.58 9.23
CA VAL A 14 8.73 -2.83 8.64
C VAL A 14 8.68 -2.86 7.12
N PHE A 15 8.49 -4.06 6.54
CA PHE A 15 8.48 -4.21 5.09
C PHE A 15 7.31 -3.46 4.43
N LYS A 16 6.13 -3.46 5.07
CA LYS A 16 4.96 -2.67 4.64
C LYS A 16 5.24 -1.17 4.60
N VAL A 17 5.92 -0.64 5.62
CA VAL A 17 6.30 0.78 5.68
C VAL A 17 7.31 1.12 4.60
N VAL A 18 8.34 0.29 4.40
CA VAL A 18 9.36 0.50 3.36
C VAL A 18 8.72 0.53 1.97
N ILE A 19 7.86 -0.44 1.65
CA ILE A 19 7.15 -0.47 0.37
C ILE A 19 6.26 0.77 0.22
N ASN A 20 5.54 1.17 1.27
CA ASN A 20 4.70 2.37 1.22
C ASN A 20 5.52 3.65 0.93
N ILE A 21 6.70 3.79 1.53
CA ILE A 21 7.62 4.91 1.23
C ILE A 21 8.05 4.88 -0.24
N VAL A 22 8.41 3.72 -0.78
CA VAL A 22 8.78 3.58 -2.21
C VAL A 22 7.59 3.93 -3.11
N VAL A 23 6.39 3.46 -2.79
CA VAL A 23 5.15 3.80 -3.50
C VAL A 23 4.93 5.31 -3.50
N LEU A 24 5.09 5.99 -2.35
CA LEU A 24 4.94 7.45 -2.26
C LEU A 24 5.96 8.21 -3.12
N ILE A 25 7.20 7.74 -3.19
CA ILE A 25 8.23 8.34 -4.05
C ILE A 25 7.81 8.21 -5.52
N ILE A 26 7.45 7.00 -5.97
CA ILE A 26 7.01 6.76 -7.35
C ILE A 26 5.74 7.57 -7.66
N TYR A 27 4.78 7.58 -6.74
CA TYR A 27 3.53 8.34 -6.84
C TYR A 27 3.78 9.84 -7.05
N ARG A 28 4.80 10.39 -6.37
CA ARG A 28 5.11 11.82 -6.42
C ARG A 28 6.02 12.22 -7.59
N THR A 29 6.96 11.37 -8.02
CA THR A 29 8.01 11.77 -8.99
C THR A 29 8.15 10.84 -10.18
N GLY A 30 7.28 9.84 -10.33
CA GLY A 30 7.40 8.81 -11.36
C GLY A 30 7.06 9.27 -12.77
N TYR A 31 6.54 10.49 -12.96
CA TYR A 31 6.25 11.06 -14.28
C TYR A 31 7.38 11.99 -14.73
N GLY A 32 8.55 11.43 -15.03
CA GLY A 32 9.71 12.24 -15.43
C GLY A 32 10.17 13.29 -14.39
N GLY A 33 9.86 13.08 -13.11
CA GLY A 33 10.09 14.03 -12.02
C GLY A 33 8.83 14.72 -11.50
N ASP A 34 7.75 14.69 -12.27
CA ASP A 34 6.44 15.23 -11.89
C ASP A 34 5.54 14.18 -11.23
N PHE A 35 4.40 14.66 -10.75
CA PHE A 35 3.38 13.85 -10.10
C PHE A 35 2.89 12.74 -11.04
N LEU A 36 3.02 11.48 -10.60
CA LEU A 36 2.60 10.31 -11.38
C LEU A 36 1.11 10.05 -11.21
N GLY A 37 0.61 9.91 -10.00
CA GLY A 37 -0.79 9.56 -9.76
C GLY A 37 -1.13 8.09 -10.10
N ILE A 38 -2.40 7.73 -9.94
CA ILE A 38 -2.91 6.36 -10.12
C ILE A 38 -4.14 6.24 -11.02
N GLY A 39 -4.75 7.33 -11.50
CA GLY A 39 -5.90 7.22 -12.38
C GLY A 39 -6.30 8.49 -13.13
N GLY A 40 -6.78 8.32 -14.37
CA GLY A 40 -7.47 9.31 -15.19
C GLY A 40 -8.94 8.92 -15.43
N THR A 41 -9.68 9.72 -16.19
CA THR A 41 -11.00 9.33 -16.68
C THR A 41 -10.89 8.13 -17.65
N TRP A 42 -12.00 7.41 -17.85
CA TRP A 42 -12.06 6.20 -18.70
C TRP A 42 -11.58 6.42 -20.14
N ASN A 43 -11.59 7.68 -20.59
CA ASN A 43 -10.94 8.10 -21.82
C ASN A 43 -9.46 8.35 -21.50
N LEU A 44 -8.58 7.40 -21.82
CA LEU A 44 -7.15 7.34 -21.50
C LEU A 44 -6.29 8.55 -22.00
N ASN A 45 -6.93 9.60 -22.49
CA ASN A 45 -6.39 10.87 -23.00
C ASN A 45 -6.73 12.09 -22.09
N GLU A 46 -7.30 11.90 -20.90
CA GLU A 46 -7.76 13.01 -20.05
C GLU A 46 -7.05 13.09 -18.68
N GLU A 47 -7.17 14.27 -18.05
CA GLU A 47 -6.60 14.60 -16.73
C GLU A 47 -6.91 13.57 -15.65
N LYS A 48 -5.98 13.42 -14.71
CA LYS A 48 -6.07 12.49 -13.58
C LYS A 48 -7.36 12.72 -12.78
N SER A 49 -8.12 11.65 -12.54
CA SER A 49 -9.37 11.70 -11.77
C SER A 49 -9.07 12.12 -10.34
N PRO A 50 -9.57 13.28 -9.86
CA PRO A 50 -9.32 13.73 -8.51
C PRO A 50 -9.78 12.71 -7.45
N ASP A 51 -10.85 11.97 -7.74
CA ASP A 51 -11.43 10.99 -6.83
C ASP A 51 -10.47 9.81 -6.58
N ALA A 52 -9.88 9.27 -7.64
CA ALA A 52 -8.91 8.18 -7.53
C ALA A 52 -7.66 8.63 -6.74
N GLU A 53 -7.15 9.83 -7.03
CA GLU A 53 -5.97 10.38 -6.36
C GLU A 53 -6.21 10.68 -4.88
N ILE A 54 -7.41 11.17 -4.51
CA ILE A 54 -7.77 11.41 -3.10
C ILE A 54 -7.80 10.09 -2.33
N VAL A 55 -8.40 9.04 -2.90
CA VAL A 55 -8.46 7.72 -2.27
C VAL A 55 -7.06 7.13 -2.12
N ALA A 56 -6.23 7.15 -3.17
CA ALA A 56 -4.86 6.63 -3.09
C ALA A 56 -4.02 7.38 -2.06
N SER A 57 -4.08 8.71 -2.05
CA SER A 57 -3.36 9.53 -1.07
C SER A 57 -3.78 9.20 0.36
N GLY A 58 -5.10 9.03 0.59
CA GLY A 58 -5.65 8.60 1.87
C GLY A 58 -5.17 7.22 2.30
N VAL A 59 -5.08 6.27 1.37
CA VAL A 59 -4.53 4.92 1.65
C VAL A 59 -3.05 5.00 1.99
N PHE A 60 -2.23 5.63 1.17
CA PHE A 60 -0.77 5.68 1.38
C PHE A 60 -0.43 6.35 2.71
N VAL A 61 -0.99 7.54 2.96
CA VAL A 61 -0.72 8.31 4.18
C VAL A 61 -1.44 7.69 5.40
N GLY A 62 -2.67 7.21 5.27
CA GLY A 62 -3.38 6.58 6.38
C GLY A 62 -2.65 5.33 6.88
N PHE A 63 -2.21 4.47 5.96
CA PHE A 63 -1.53 3.23 6.31
C PHE A 63 -0.07 3.39 6.71
N ILE A 64 0.61 4.48 6.32
CA ILE A 64 1.95 4.79 6.85
C ILE A 64 1.87 5.19 8.31
N ILE A 65 0.91 6.06 8.66
CA ILE A 65 0.69 6.52 10.04
C ILE A 65 0.28 5.33 10.90
N TYR A 66 -0.75 4.59 10.46
CA TYR A 66 -1.27 3.44 11.19
C TYR A 66 -0.18 2.39 11.46
N THR A 67 0.52 1.94 10.41
CA THR A 67 1.54 0.89 10.55
C THR A 67 2.76 1.38 11.31
N GLY A 68 3.14 2.65 11.15
CA GLY A 68 4.22 3.27 11.90
C GLY A 68 3.92 3.31 13.40
N VAL A 69 2.72 3.75 13.79
CA VAL A 69 2.28 3.75 15.19
C VAL A 69 2.27 2.33 15.75
N GLN A 70 1.69 1.36 15.02
CA GLN A 70 1.68 -0.04 15.47
C GLN A 70 3.10 -0.62 15.62
N LEU A 71 4.02 -0.30 14.70
CA LEU A 71 5.39 -0.77 14.78
C LEU A 71 6.09 -0.26 16.04
N ILE A 72 5.92 1.03 16.37
CA ILE A 72 6.47 1.62 17.60
C ILE A 72 5.84 0.95 18.83
N THR A 73 4.53 0.74 18.83
CA THR A 73 3.81 0.07 19.92
C THR A 73 4.26 -1.38 20.11
N PHE A 74 4.50 -2.14 19.03
CA PHE A 74 5.01 -3.51 19.13
C PHE A 74 6.45 -3.58 19.65
N GLY A 75 7.27 -2.57 19.32
CA GLY A 75 8.67 -2.47 19.75
C GLY A 75 8.87 -1.99 21.19
N PHE A 76 8.04 -1.05 21.66
CA PHE A 76 8.23 -0.34 22.94
C PHE A 76 7.05 -0.47 23.92
N GLY A 77 5.90 -0.96 23.47
CA GLY A 77 4.69 -1.07 24.27
C GLY A 77 4.61 -2.33 25.13
N THR A 78 3.60 -2.37 26.00
CA THR A 78 3.28 -3.55 26.81
C THR A 78 2.72 -4.69 25.94
N THR A 79 2.76 -5.93 26.43
CA THR A 79 2.21 -7.08 25.71
C THR A 79 0.71 -6.96 25.40
N LYS A 80 -0.06 -6.15 26.16
CA LYS A 80 -1.51 -5.99 25.98
C LYS A 80 -1.90 -5.43 24.60
N HIS A 81 -1.08 -4.53 24.04
CA HIS A 81 -1.36 -3.94 22.73
C HIS A 81 -1.20 -4.91 21.57
N LYS A 82 -0.49 -6.03 21.79
CA LYS A 82 -0.26 -7.06 20.77
C LYS A 82 -1.50 -7.92 20.50
N TYR A 83 -2.54 -7.80 21.34
CA TYR A 83 -3.77 -8.57 21.28
C TYR A 83 -4.99 -7.71 20.93
N GLU A 84 -4.79 -6.47 20.52
CA GLU A 84 -5.91 -5.62 20.16
C GLU A 84 -6.54 -6.06 18.83
N LEU A 85 -7.86 -6.27 18.84
CA LEU A 85 -8.64 -6.58 17.64
C LEU A 85 -8.50 -5.49 16.57
N SER A 86 -8.19 -4.26 16.97
CA SER A 86 -7.94 -3.12 16.09
C SER A 86 -6.84 -3.43 15.07
N ASP A 87 -5.78 -4.18 15.45
CA ASP A 87 -4.70 -4.50 14.51
C ASP A 87 -5.12 -5.49 13.44
N THR A 88 -5.89 -6.51 13.83
CA THR A 88 -6.47 -7.46 12.89
C THR A 88 -7.42 -6.76 11.92
N LEU A 89 -8.34 -5.92 12.42
CA LEU A 89 -9.31 -5.22 11.58
C LEU A 89 -8.64 -4.26 10.59
N MET A 90 -7.67 -3.47 11.05
CA MET A 90 -6.96 -2.54 10.19
C MET A 90 -6.10 -3.25 9.15
N ASN A 91 -5.54 -4.43 9.46
CA ASN A 91 -4.86 -5.24 8.47
C ASN A 91 -5.81 -5.79 7.39
N VAL A 92 -7.02 -6.22 7.77
CA VAL A 92 -8.05 -6.64 6.82
C VAL A 92 -8.48 -5.47 5.92
N VAL A 93 -8.79 -4.31 6.50
CA VAL A 93 -9.13 -3.10 5.73
C VAL A 93 -7.97 -2.70 4.81
N GLY A 94 -6.73 -2.74 5.31
CA GLY A 94 -5.53 -2.49 4.52
C GLY A 94 -5.41 -3.38 3.32
N THR A 95 -5.74 -4.67 3.46
CA THR A 95 -5.71 -5.61 2.34
C THR A 95 -6.59 -5.14 1.19
N PHE A 96 -7.85 -4.82 1.47
CA PHE A 96 -8.79 -4.37 0.45
C PHE A 96 -8.41 -3.02 -0.16
N MET A 97 -8.02 -2.06 0.69
CA MET A 97 -7.68 -0.71 0.23
C MET A 97 -6.43 -0.69 -0.66
N TRP A 98 -5.38 -1.42 -0.28
CA TRP A 98 -4.14 -1.51 -1.06
C TRP A 98 -4.34 -2.25 -2.39
N VAL A 99 -5.13 -3.32 -2.39
CA VAL A 99 -5.46 -4.05 -3.64
C VAL A 99 -6.35 -3.21 -4.54
N ALA A 100 -7.32 -2.46 -4.01
CA ALA A 100 -8.17 -1.58 -4.80
C ALA A 100 -7.36 -0.47 -5.48
N VAL A 101 -6.52 0.24 -4.72
CA VAL A 101 -5.62 1.28 -5.26
C VAL A 101 -4.64 0.70 -6.28
N GLY A 102 -4.04 -0.46 -5.99
CA GLY A 102 -3.14 -1.15 -6.91
C GLY A 102 -3.85 -1.59 -8.20
N GLY A 103 -5.07 -2.10 -8.09
CA GLY A 103 -5.90 -2.48 -9.24
C GLY A 103 -6.25 -1.28 -10.12
N THR A 104 -6.64 -0.15 -9.52
CA THR A 104 -6.90 1.09 -10.26
C THR A 104 -5.64 1.59 -10.98
N ALA A 105 -4.50 1.61 -10.30
CA ALA A 105 -3.21 2.00 -10.90
C ALA A 105 -2.83 1.09 -12.07
N LEU A 106 -2.91 -0.24 -11.89
CA LEU A 106 -2.61 -1.21 -12.94
C LEU A 106 -3.55 -1.07 -14.13
N HIS A 107 -4.85 -0.89 -13.88
CA HIS A 107 -5.84 -0.71 -14.95
C HIS A 107 -5.54 0.54 -15.79
N TYR A 108 -5.28 1.67 -15.13
CA TYR A 108 -4.97 2.93 -15.81
C TYR A 108 -3.65 2.87 -16.57
N TRP A 109 -2.55 2.52 -15.90
CA TRP A 109 -1.21 2.51 -16.50
C TRP A 109 -1.01 1.37 -17.51
N HIS A 110 -1.81 0.31 -17.46
CA HIS A 110 -1.80 -0.69 -18.52
C HIS A 110 -2.39 -0.14 -19.82
N GLY A 111 -3.45 0.68 -19.76
CA GLY A 111 -4.06 1.32 -20.93
C GLY A 111 -3.36 2.59 -21.41
N TYR A 112 -2.48 3.17 -20.60
CA TYR A 112 -1.80 4.43 -20.91
C TYR A 112 -0.98 4.38 -22.21
N LEU A 113 -1.21 5.37 -23.08
CA LEU A 113 -0.47 5.65 -24.31
C LEU A 113 -0.02 7.11 -24.27
N ALA A 114 1.24 7.39 -24.57
CA ALA A 114 1.70 8.78 -24.65
C ALA A 114 1.09 9.49 -25.87
N GLU A 115 0.69 10.75 -25.72
CA GLU A 115 -0.08 11.52 -26.72
C GLU A 115 0.62 11.70 -28.08
N HIS A 116 1.89 11.33 -28.23
CA HIS A 116 2.69 11.65 -29.42
C HIS A 116 3.52 10.52 -30.01
N ASP A 117 3.55 9.33 -29.42
CA ASP A 117 4.31 8.22 -29.98
C ASP A 117 3.62 6.89 -29.72
N PHE A 118 3.51 6.06 -30.77
CA PHE A 118 3.07 4.66 -30.70
C PHE A 118 4.08 3.76 -29.95
N GLU A 119 4.88 4.34 -29.06
CA GLU A 119 5.85 3.65 -28.23
C GLU A 119 5.16 3.02 -27.03
N ASN A 120 5.04 1.70 -27.07
CA ASN A 120 4.43 0.92 -26.01
C ASN A 120 5.24 0.91 -24.69
N ILE A 121 6.48 1.42 -24.67
CA ILE A 121 7.35 1.38 -23.48
C ILE A 121 7.82 2.80 -23.18
N THR A 122 7.02 3.56 -22.43
CA THR A 122 7.45 4.83 -21.87
C THR A 122 7.89 4.67 -20.42
N SER A 123 8.72 5.59 -19.94
CA SER A 123 9.27 5.53 -18.58
C SER A 123 8.16 5.63 -17.52
N GLU A 124 7.14 6.42 -17.82
CA GLU A 124 6.02 6.77 -16.95
C GLU A 124 5.05 5.59 -16.83
N ARG A 125 4.76 4.93 -17.96
CA ARG A 125 3.96 3.70 -17.98
C ARG A 125 4.59 2.63 -17.09
N THR A 126 5.90 2.45 -17.21
CA THR A 126 6.65 1.48 -16.41
C THR A 126 6.62 1.84 -14.93
N ALA A 127 6.80 3.13 -14.59
CA ALA A 127 6.70 3.61 -13.22
C ALA A 127 5.31 3.37 -12.62
N GLY A 128 4.25 3.63 -13.39
CA GLY A 128 2.86 3.41 -12.98
C GLY A 128 2.51 1.95 -12.77
N LEU A 129 2.97 1.06 -13.66
CA LEU A 129 2.82 -0.38 -13.48
C LEU A 129 3.59 -0.89 -12.26
N ALA A 130 4.80 -0.38 -12.03
CA ALA A 130 5.58 -0.71 -10.84
C ALA A 130 4.89 -0.24 -9.55
N LEU A 131 4.35 0.98 -9.54
CA LEU A 131 3.55 1.51 -8.42
C LEU A 131 2.36 0.59 -8.13
N GLY A 132 1.58 0.24 -9.16
CA GLY A 132 0.41 -0.63 -9.01
C GLY A 132 0.79 -2.01 -8.49
N ALA A 133 1.85 -2.62 -9.01
CA ALA A 133 2.35 -3.91 -8.54
C ALA A 133 2.80 -3.86 -7.07
N LEU A 134 3.53 -2.82 -6.67
CA LEU A 134 3.94 -2.61 -5.28
C LEU A 134 2.74 -2.43 -4.35
N CYS A 135 1.68 -1.77 -4.80
CA CYS A 135 0.45 -1.65 -4.02
C CYS A 135 -0.21 -3.01 -3.79
N VAL A 136 -0.29 -3.87 -4.81
CA VAL A 136 -0.83 -5.23 -4.68
C VAL A 136 0.04 -6.09 -3.74
N ILE A 137 1.37 -6.01 -3.87
CA ILE A 137 2.30 -6.70 -2.96
C ILE A 137 2.08 -6.23 -1.52
N ASN A 138 1.91 -4.91 -1.32
CA ASN A 138 1.65 -4.37 0.01
C ASN A 138 0.31 -4.89 0.57
N GLY A 139 -0.74 -4.96 -0.27
CA GLY A 139 -2.01 -5.59 0.09
C GLY A 139 -1.86 -7.05 0.54
N ALA A 140 -1.03 -7.84 -0.15
CA ALA A 140 -0.73 -9.21 0.26
C ALA A 140 -0.01 -9.30 1.61
N LEU A 141 0.87 -8.34 1.92
CA LEU A 141 1.52 -8.25 3.24
C LEU A 141 0.53 -7.87 4.34
N TYR A 142 -0.45 -6.99 4.05
CA TYR A 142 -1.54 -6.71 4.98
C TYR A 142 -2.39 -7.96 5.25
N LEU A 143 -2.66 -8.76 4.23
CA LEU A 143 -3.37 -10.03 4.39
C LEU A 143 -2.58 -11.00 5.26
N ALA A 144 -1.28 -11.17 4.99
CA ALA A 144 -0.42 -12.04 5.79
C ALA A 144 -0.34 -11.59 7.26
N ASP A 145 -0.22 -10.28 7.51
CA ASP A 145 -0.21 -9.75 8.88
C ASP A 145 -1.58 -9.88 9.57
N SER A 146 -2.69 -9.87 8.83
CA SER A 146 -4.02 -10.13 9.41
C SER A 146 -4.11 -11.53 10.02
N VAL A 147 -3.48 -12.53 9.39
CA VAL A 147 -3.43 -13.91 9.90
C VAL A 147 -2.58 -13.96 11.18
N LEU A 148 -1.42 -13.30 11.20
CA LEU A 148 -0.58 -13.23 12.40
C LEU A 148 -1.28 -12.50 13.55
N ALA A 149 -1.92 -11.36 13.27
CA ALA A 149 -2.67 -10.60 14.25
C ALA A 149 -3.85 -11.40 14.83
N PHE A 150 -4.55 -12.19 14.00
CA PHE A 150 -5.60 -13.09 14.47
C PHE A 150 -5.07 -14.23 15.35
N ILE A 151 -3.92 -14.81 15.01
CA ILE A 151 -3.25 -15.81 15.86
C ILE A 151 -2.90 -15.20 17.23
N HIS A 152 -2.36 -13.98 17.26
CA HIS A 152 -2.08 -13.28 18.53
C HIS A 152 -3.34 -13.06 19.35
N TYR A 153 -4.42 -12.59 18.72
CA TYR A 153 -5.71 -12.35 19.36
C TYR A 153 -6.26 -13.62 20.00
N THR A 154 -6.34 -14.72 19.24
CA THR A 154 -6.92 -15.99 19.70
C THR A 154 -6.10 -16.71 20.78
N LYS A 155 -4.79 -16.46 20.87
CA LYS A 155 -3.93 -17.08 21.89
C LYS A 155 -4.20 -16.54 23.30
N TYR A 156 -4.91 -15.42 23.43
CA TYR A 156 -5.18 -14.73 24.69
C TYR A 156 -6.66 -14.31 24.87
N ALA A 157 -7.55 -14.73 23.97
CA ALA A 157 -9.00 -14.61 24.11
C ALA A 157 -9.56 -15.82 24.87
#